data_AF-A0A7C1SM98-F1
#
_entry.id   AF-A0A7C1SM98-F1
#
_cell.length_a   1.000
_cell.length_b   1.000
_cell.length_c   1.000
_cell.angle_alpha   90.00
_cell.angle_beta   90.00
_cell.angle_gamma   90.00
#
_symmetry.space_group_name_H-M   'P 1'
#
loop_
_entity.id
_entity.type
_entity.pdbx_description
1 polymer ?
#
loop_
_entity_poly.entity_id
_entity_poly.type
_entity_poly.pdbx_seq_one_letter_code
_entity_poly.pdbx_strand_id
1 'polypeptide(L)'
;MKALRKILFYLVLLFTVGVISLHAESLDTQKLLETIDELKTFQNKDFTAVMTMVSEDPEEGVEKRMVQQFRRDSEDKFLMLIIEPDVQKGQGYLRIDDNLWFYDYSSVFEPVVMGG
;
A
#
# COMPACT_ATOMS: atom_id res chain seq x y z
N MET A 1 32.11 -3.54 -58.05
CA MET A 1 32.37 -2.65 -56.89
C MET A 1 31.11 -1.98 -56.31
N LYS A 2 30.20 -1.41 -57.11
CA LYS A 2 28.97 -0.73 -56.60
C LYS A 2 27.99 -1.66 -55.86
N ALA A 3 27.81 -2.90 -56.35
CA ALA A 3 26.93 -3.89 -55.71
C ALA A 3 27.46 -4.39 -54.36
N LEU A 4 28.78 -4.60 -54.25
CA LEU A 4 29.45 -4.99 -53.01
C LEU A 4 29.31 -3.91 -51.92
N ARG A 5 29.40 -2.63 -52.31
CA ARG A 5 29.22 -1.48 -51.40
C ARG A 5 27.78 -1.37 -50.88
N LYS A 6 26.77 -1.74 -51.69
CA LYS A 6 25.37 -1.79 -51.26
C LYS A 6 25.13 -2.93 -50.28
N ILE A 7 25.66 -4.13 -50.55
CA ILE A 7 25.53 -5.29 -49.66
C ILE A 7 26.16 -4.99 -48.29
N LEU A 8 27.36 -4.38 -48.29
CA LEU A 8 28.02 -3.98 -47.04
C LEU A 8 27.20 -2.95 -46.26
N PHE A 9 26.57 -1.99 -46.96
CA PHE A 9 25.69 -1.00 -46.33
C PHE A 9 24.46 -1.64 -45.68
N TYR A 10 23.80 -2.59 -46.36
CA TYR A 10 22.67 -3.32 -45.79
C TYR A 10 23.07 -4.21 -44.61
N LEU A 11 24.25 -4.83 -44.64
CA LEU A 11 24.79 -5.60 -43.51
C LEU A 11 25.05 -4.71 -42.28
N VAL A 12 25.61 -3.53 -42.47
CA VAL A 12 25.82 -2.55 -41.39
C VAL A 12 24.48 -2.01 -40.87
N LEU A 13 23.51 -1.77 -41.74
CA LEU A 13 22.16 -1.36 -41.33
C LEU A 13 21.46 -2.45 -40.51
N LEU A 14 21.60 -3.72 -40.90
CA LEU A 14 21.01 -4.86 -40.19
C LEU A 14 21.70 -5.09 -38.84
N PHE A 15 23.01 -4.90 -38.78
CA PHE A 15 23.79 -5.01 -37.54
C PHE A 15 23.45 -3.88 -36.56
N THR A 16 23.31 -2.65 -37.03
CA THR A 16 22.94 -1.49 -36.17
C THR A 16 21.53 -1.62 -35.59
N VAL A 17 20.56 -2.15 -36.35
CA VAL A 17 19.22 -2.45 -35.82
C VAL A 17 19.25 -3.57 -34.77
N GLY A 18 20.11 -4.59 -34.94
CA GLY A 18 20.27 -5.67 -33.95
C GLY A 18 20.85 -5.23 -32.60
N VAL A 19 21.73 -4.21 -32.59
CA VAL A 19 22.35 -3.69 -31.35
C VAL A 19 21.36 -2.85 -30.52
N ILE A 20 20.40 -2.19 -31.16
CA ILE A 20 19.38 -1.37 -30.47
C ILE A 20 18.41 -2.25 -29.65
N SER A 21 18.09 -3.46 -30.14
CA SER A 21 17.20 -4.40 -29.43
C SER A 21 17.82 -5.05 -28.19
N LEU A 22 19.15 -4.96 -28.01
CA LEU A 22 19.86 -5.55 -26.86
C LEU A 22 19.90 -4.64 -25.62
N HIS A 23 19.41 -3.40 -25.73
CA HIS A 23 19.45 -2.40 -24.65
C HIS A 23 18.09 -2.19 -23.96
N ALA A 24 17.19 -3.18 -24.01
CA ALA A 24 16.01 -3.20 -23.17
C ALA A 24 16.41 -3.65 -21.74
N GLU A 25 16.89 -2.72 -20.91
CA GLU A 25 17.10 -2.97 -19.49
C GLU A 25 15.72 -3.19 -18.85
N SER A 26 15.40 -4.43 -18.49
CA SER A 26 14.18 -4.75 -17.77
C SER A 26 14.28 -4.20 -16.35
N LEU A 27 13.36 -3.34 -15.96
CA LEU A 27 13.22 -2.92 -14.56
C LEU A 27 13.08 -4.18 -13.69
N ASP A 28 13.99 -4.36 -12.74
CA ASP A 28 13.89 -5.42 -11.74
C ASP A 28 12.80 -5.05 -10.73
N THR A 29 11.56 -5.43 -11.08
CA THR A 29 10.37 -5.15 -10.28
C THR A 29 10.44 -5.80 -8.90
N GLN A 30 11.09 -6.96 -8.79
CA GLN A 30 11.25 -7.66 -7.53
C GLN A 30 12.11 -6.83 -6.56
N LYS A 31 13.26 -6.37 -7.02
CA LYS A 31 14.14 -5.51 -6.23
C LYS A 31 13.48 -4.19 -5.83
N LEU A 32 12.63 -3.64 -6.71
CA LEU A 32 11.86 -2.44 -6.40
C LEU A 32 10.86 -2.69 -5.26
N LEU A 33 10.14 -3.81 -5.27
CA LEU A 33 9.21 -4.18 -4.20
C LEU A 33 9.95 -4.39 -2.88
N GLU A 34 11.08 -5.10 -2.90
CA GLU A 34 11.93 -5.29 -1.71
C GLU A 34 12.37 -3.95 -1.10
N THR A 35 12.78 -3.00 -1.95
CA THR A 35 13.15 -1.65 -1.51
C THR A 35 11.96 -0.92 -0.86
N ILE A 36 10.75 -1.04 -1.43
CA ILE A 36 9.55 -0.44 -0.87
C ILE A 36 9.21 -1.06 0.49
N ASP A 37 9.34 -2.37 0.62
CA ASP A 37 9.03 -3.09 1.85
C ASP A 37 10.01 -2.73 2.97
N GLU A 38 11.30 -2.59 2.66
CA GLU A 38 12.32 -2.10 3.59
C GLU A 38 12.04 -0.68 4.09
N LEU A 39 11.51 0.19 3.23
CA LEU A 39 11.16 1.57 3.60
C LEU A 39 9.89 1.67 4.44
N LYS A 40 8.97 0.71 4.31
CA LYS A 40 7.64 0.76 4.95
C LYS A 40 7.53 -0.05 6.24
N THR A 41 8.53 -0.87 6.53
CA THR A 41 8.54 -1.76 7.69
C THR A 41 9.58 -1.27 8.69
N PHE A 42 9.22 -1.22 9.97
CA PHE A 42 10.17 -0.93 11.05
C PHE A 42 10.87 -2.21 11.57
N GLN A 43 10.69 -3.32 10.86
CA GLN A 43 11.23 -4.65 11.10
C GLN A 43 10.96 -5.14 12.53
N ASN A 44 11.97 -5.02 13.40
CA ASN A 44 11.93 -5.52 14.78
C ASN A 44 11.56 -4.44 15.81
N LYS A 45 10.85 -3.40 15.39
CA LYS A 45 10.47 -2.28 16.25
C LYS A 45 8.95 -2.11 16.29
N ASP A 46 8.48 -1.70 17.46
CA ASP A 46 7.12 -1.20 17.63
C ASP A 46 7.04 0.21 17.04
N PHE A 47 5.97 0.47 16.30
CA PHE A 47 5.67 1.77 15.69
C PHE A 47 4.38 2.33 16.26
N THR A 48 4.34 3.65 16.45
CA THR A 48 3.17 4.37 16.95
C THR A 48 3.07 5.71 16.23
N ALA A 49 1.89 6.05 15.74
CA ALA A 49 1.64 7.33 15.08
C ALA A 49 0.19 7.77 15.21
N VAL A 50 -0.03 9.09 15.16
CA VAL A 50 -1.36 9.66 14.94
C VAL A 50 -1.49 9.97 13.45
N MET A 51 -2.48 9.38 12.80
CA MET A 51 -2.81 9.62 11.40
C MET A 51 -4.07 10.46 11.29
N THR A 52 -4.02 11.48 10.43
CA THR A 52 -5.20 12.19 9.96
C THR A 52 -5.59 11.61 8.61
N MET A 53 -6.78 11.05 8.51
CA MET A 53 -7.40 10.57 7.28
C MET A 53 -8.37 11.63 6.80
N VAL A 54 -8.19 12.08 5.55
CA VAL A 54 -9.11 13.01 4.89
C VAL A 54 -9.63 12.30 3.64
N SER A 55 -10.95 12.15 3.55
CA SER A 55 -11.66 11.59 2.40
C SER A 55 -12.51 12.69 1.78
N GLU A 56 -12.37 12.91 0.48
CA GLU A 56 -13.16 13.88 -0.26
C GLU A 56 -14.05 13.12 -1.25
N ASP A 57 -15.35 13.17 -1.01
CA ASP A 57 -16.36 12.63 -1.91
C ASP A 57 -17.18 13.78 -2.51
N PRO A 58 -17.40 13.82 -3.84
CA PRO A 58 -18.18 14.90 -4.47
C PRO A 58 -19.63 15.01 -4.00
N GLU A 59 -20.24 13.91 -3.57
CA GLU A 59 -21.64 13.82 -3.13
C GLU A 59 -21.75 13.97 -1.61
N GLU A 60 -20.89 13.29 -0.85
CA GLU A 60 -20.93 13.23 0.63
C GLU A 60 -20.06 14.31 1.32
N GLY A 61 -19.21 15.01 0.58
CA GLY A 61 -18.36 16.09 1.08
C GLY A 61 -17.01 15.62 1.65
N VAL A 62 -16.42 16.42 2.54
CA VAL A 62 -15.10 16.15 3.13
C VAL A 62 -15.27 15.49 4.50
N GLU A 63 -14.84 14.25 4.64
CA GLU A 63 -14.73 13.54 5.91
C GLU A 63 -13.30 13.64 6.45
N LYS A 64 -13.17 14.03 7.72
CA LYS A 64 -11.89 14.00 8.45
C LYS A 64 -12.00 13.07 9.65
N ARG A 65 -11.05 12.14 9.76
CA ARG A 65 -10.92 11.21 10.88
C ARG A 65 -9.49 11.25 11.41
N MET A 66 -9.32 11.15 12.73
CA MET A 66 -8.00 10.97 13.32
C MET A 66 -7.92 9.62 14.01
N VAL A 67 -6.81 8.92 13.80
CA VAL A 67 -6.58 7.55 14.26
C VAL A 67 -5.24 7.46 14.96
N GLN A 68 -5.22 6.92 16.16
CA GLN A 68 -4.00 6.47 16.82
C GLN A 68 -3.69 5.04 16.35
N GLN A 69 -2.57 4.88 15.65
CA GLN A 69 -2.08 3.59 15.19
C GLN A 69 -0.97 3.08 16.10
N PHE A 70 -1.00 1.78 16.38
CA PHE A 70 0.07 1.01 16.98
C PHE A 70 0.37 -0.18 16.07
N ARG A 71 1.64 -0.45 15.80
CA ARG A 71 2.10 -1.59 15.02
C ARG A 71 3.21 -2.30 15.75
N ARG A 72 3.18 -3.62 15.71
CA ARG A 72 4.30 -4.48 16.07
C ARG A 72 4.61 -5.33 14.85
N ASP A 73 5.51 -4.84 14.02
CA ASP A 73 5.83 -5.46 12.74
C ASP A 73 6.44 -6.87 12.93
N SER A 74 7.22 -7.09 14.00
CA SER A 74 7.81 -8.41 14.31
C SER A 74 6.79 -9.50 14.69
N GLU A 75 5.58 -9.12 15.08
CA GLU A 75 4.50 -10.05 15.42
C GLU A 75 3.34 -9.96 14.42
N ASP A 76 3.50 -9.20 13.33
CA ASP A 76 2.45 -8.94 12.34
C ASP A 76 1.12 -8.38 12.95
N LYS A 77 1.22 -7.60 14.02
CA LYS A 77 0.06 -7.04 14.74
C LYS A 77 -0.11 -5.55 14.50
N PHE A 78 -1.35 -5.10 14.40
CA PHE A 78 -1.64 -3.68 14.51
C PHE A 78 -2.97 -3.39 15.21
N LEU A 79 -3.04 -2.22 15.82
CA LEU A 79 -4.23 -1.64 16.41
C LEU A 79 -4.43 -0.23 15.82
N MET A 80 -5.65 0.08 15.41
CA MET A 80 -6.08 1.42 15.02
C MET A 80 -7.24 1.83 15.93
N LEU A 81 -7.09 2.94 16.65
CA LEU A 81 -8.14 3.53 17.48
C LEU A 81 -8.54 4.88 16.92
N ILE A 82 -9.83 5.07 16.66
CA ILE A 82 -10.38 6.36 16.26
C ILE A 82 -10.34 7.29 17.48
N ILE A 83 -9.74 8.47 17.31
CA ILE A 83 -9.68 9.51 18.35
C ILE A 83 -10.54 10.73 18.00
N GLU A 84 -10.80 10.94 16.70
CA GLU A 84 -11.78 11.91 16.19
C GLU A 84 -12.52 11.35 14.96
N PRO A 85 -13.82 11.65 14.77
CA PRO A 85 -14.65 12.51 15.62
C PRO A 85 -15.11 11.82 16.91
N ASP A 86 -15.57 12.61 17.90
CA ASP A 86 -15.96 12.10 19.22
C ASP A 86 -17.03 10.98 19.16
N VAL A 87 -17.94 11.03 18.19
CA VAL A 87 -19.00 10.02 17.99
C VAL A 87 -18.47 8.61 17.68
N GLN A 88 -17.25 8.51 17.14
CA GLN A 88 -16.59 7.25 16.80
C GLN A 88 -15.40 6.97 17.75
N LYS A 89 -15.16 7.84 18.73
CA LYS A 89 -13.96 7.79 19.56
C LYS A 89 -13.90 6.50 20.37
N GLY A 90 -12.77 5.81 20.30
CA GLY A 90 -12.55 4.52 20.95
C GLY A 90 -13.02 3.32 20.12
N GLN A 91 -13.77 3.54 19.03
CA GLN A 91 -13.96 2.49 18.02
C GLN A 91 -12.63 2.20 17.32
N GLY A 92 -12.47 1.01 16.76
CA GLY A 92 -11.20 0.66 16.13
C GLY A 92 -11.10 -0.73 15.56
N TYR A 93 -9.90 -1.03 15.06
CA TYR A 93 -9.57 -2.30 14.43
C TYR A 93 -8.35 -2.92 15.09
N LEU A 94 -8.43 -4.19 15.44
CA LEU A 94 -7.30 -5.01 15.87
C LEU A 94 -7.05 -6.07 14.81
N ARG A 95 -5.82 -6.13 14.28
CA ARG A 95 -5.38 -7.26 13.47
C ARG A 95 -4.32 -8.06 14.20
N ILE A 96 -4.53 -9.38 14.22
CA ILE A 96 -3.56 -10.37 14.66
C ILE A 96 -3.54 -11.47 13.59
N ASP A 97 -2.37 -11.68 12.99
CA ASP A 97 -2.19 -12.60 11.86
C ASP A 97 -3.19 -12.25 10.73
N ASP A 98 -4.01 -13.24 10.32
CA ASP A 98 -5.04 -13.09 9.30
C ASP A 98 -6.40 -12.61 9.85
N ASN A 99 -6.52 -12.41 11.16
CA ASN A 99 -7.78 -12.07 11.80
C ASN A 99 -7.90 -10.57 12.03
N LEU A 100 -8.97 -9.96 11.51
CA LEU A 100 -9.32 -8.57 11.73
C LEU A 100 -10.58 -8.47 12.59
N TRP A 101 -10.47 -7.79 13.72
CA TRP A 101 -11.55 -7.54 14.65
C TRP A 101 -11.91 -6.06 14.61
N PHE A 102 -13.20 -5.77 14.48
CA PHE A 102 -13.72 -4.42 14.67
C PHE A 102 -14.31 -4.30 16.07
N TYR A 103 -13.93 -3.26 16.78
CA TYR A 103 -14.46 -2.93 18.10
C TYR A 103 -15.32 -1.66 18.00
N ASP A 104 -16.56 -1.77 18.47
CA ASP A 104 -17.48 -0.66 18.62
C ASP A 104 -18.20 -0.76 19.97
N TYR A 105 -17.93 0.17 20.87
CA TYR A 105 -18.52 0.17 22.21
C TYR A 105 -20.03 0.47 22.19
N SER A 106 -20.55 1.12 21.15
CA SER A 106 -21.98 1.45 21.04
C SER A 106 -22.84 0.19 20.86
N SER A 107 -22.28 -0.86 20.25
CA SER A 107 -22.95 -2.15 20.02
C SER A 107 -23.29 -2.91 21.30
N VAL A 108 -22.60 -2.63 22.41
CA VAL A 108 -22.86 -3.26 23.72
C VAL A 108 -24.11 -2.67 24.40
N PHE A 109 -24.62 -1.53 23.94
CA PHE A 109 -25.73 -0.80 24.55
C PHE A 109 -27.08 -0.95 23.83
N GLU A 110 -27.19 -1.79 22.79
CA GLU A 110 -28.51 -2.14 22.27
C GLU A 110 -29.18 -3.13 23.25
N PRO A 111 -30.28 -2.74 23.94
CA PRO A 111 -31.05 -3.71 24.68
C PRO A 111 -31.63 -4.69 23.67
N VAL A 112 -31.25 -5.96 23.78
CA VAL A 112 -31.94 -7.05 23.10
C VAL A 112 -33.37 -7.03 23.64
N VAL A 113 -34.28 -6.40 22.91
CA VAL A 113 -35.72 -6.51 23.17
C VAL A 113 -36.09 -7.93 22.82
N MET A 114 -35.98 -8.82 23.80
CA MET A 114 -36.62 -10.13 23.75
C MET A 114 -38.12 -9.85 23.72
N GLY A 115 -38.70 -9.88 22.52
CA GLY A 115 -40.14 -9.72 22.32
C GLY A 115 -40.91 -10.69 23.20
N GLY A 116 -41.89 -10.15 23.92
CA GLY A 116 -42.89 -10.91 24.68
C GLY A 116 -44.05 -11.37 23.82
#